data_AF-U2QD45-F1
#
_entry.id   AF-U2QD45-F1
#
_cell.length_a   1.000
_cell.length_b   1.000
_cell.length_c   1.000
_cell.angle_alpha   90.00
_cell.angle_beta   90.00
_cell.angle_gamma   90.00
#
_symmetry.space_group_name_H-M   'P 1'
#
loop_
_entity.id
_entity.type
_entity.pdbx_description
1 polymer ?
#
loop_
_entity_poly.entity_id
_entity_poly.type
_entity_poly.pdbx_seq_one_letter_code
_entity_poly.pdbx_strand_id
1 'polypeptide(L)'
;MKPRNKFEKAILDESKNLRPITKTQCKWAFRECIDHFAYRLPKGRITCMDCGHSWTMEKTTDTCTCPHCGARLQVKETFERKLKQKQYFTVLTTCGEYQVLRMFLLSSEMEKGCKAQHYTFEIGQYWWNAQGRKTIVAVQRTLGRYIDTFSFCSPMAIRNDNEAYRHISYSPIYPKFKAIDTLHRNGFNDDFHGIAPIRLIPALLSDCRAETLMKAERYEDLKHFLSQNKGIDNYWDVYKLVLRHDYKVSDIALWCDYIDMLQRLGKDTHNPKFVCPPDLIAEHDKRESELRRQREKEEIERKRQKAIEDEERFQALKSKFFGIAFPAGGGSPSHRAGTSPCVTPPGRPSPFH
;
A
#
# COMPACT_ATOMS: atom_id res chain seq x y z
N MET A 1 -22.77 -12.01 3.04
CA MET A 1 -23.96 -11.22 2.65
C MET A 1 -24.73 -12.01 1.62
N LYS A 2 -26.01 -11.70 1.38
CA LYS A 2 -26.73 -12.25 0.22
C LYS A 2 -26.22 -11.57 -1.06
N PRO A 3 -26.15 -12.30 -2.20
CA PRO A 3 -25.85 -11.69 -3.49
C PRO A 3 -26.84 -10.56 -3.80
N ARG A 4 -26.34 -9.42 -4.27
CA ARG A 4 -27.12 -8.21 -4.54
C ARG A 4 -27.52 -8.08 -6.00
N ASN A 5 -26.79 -8.73 -6.90
CA ASN A 5 -27.00 -8.62 -8.34
C ASN A 5 -26.78 -9.97 -9.04
N LYS A 6 -27.19 -10.06 -10.32
CA LYS A 6 -27.09 -11.28 -11.13
C LYS A 6 -25.65 -11.82 -11.21
N PHE A 7 -24.66 -10.93 -11.28
CA PHE A 7 -23.24 -11.27 -11.36
C PHE A 7 -22.74 -11.94 -10.07
N GLU A 8 -23.04 -11.36 -8.90
CA GLU A 8 -22.69 -11.95 -7.61
C GLU A 8 -23.39 -13.30 -7.38
N LYS A 9 -24.63 -13.45 -7.88
CA LYS A 9 -25.37 -14.72 -7.78
C LYS A 9 -24.68 -15.81 -8.63
N ALA A 10 -24.38 -15.50 -9.89
CA ALA A 10 -23.68 -16.43 -10.79
C ALA A 10 -22.33 -16.87 -10.22
N ILE A 11 -21.55 -15.94 -9.66
CA ILE A 11 -20.25 -16.26 -9.06
C ILE A 11 -20.40 -17.11 -7.79
N LEU A 12 -21.38 -16.83 -6.95
CA LEU A 12 -21.58 -17.65 -5.75
C LEU A 12 -21.95 -19.10 -6.14
N ASP A 13 -22.73 -19.30 -7.21
CA ASP A 13 -23.05 -20.62 -7.72
C ASP A 13 -21.84 -21.29 -8.38
N GLU A 14 -21.07 -20.57 -9.20
CA GLU A 14 -19.86 -21.07 -9.84
C GLU A 14 -18.75 -21.42 -8.83
N SER A 15 -18.68 -20.70 -7.70
CA SER A 15 -17.67 -20.95 -6.66
C SER A 15 -17.74 -22.37 -6.08
N LYS A 16 -18.90 -23.03 -6.17
CA LYS A 16 -19.11 -24.42 -5.73
C LYS A 16 -18.41 -25.44 -6.63
N ASN A 17 -18.09 -25.07 -7.87
CA ASN A 17 -17.40 -25.92 -8.85
C ASN A 17 -15.87 -25.88 -8.70
N LEU A 18 -15.33 -25.00 -7.85
CA LEU A 18 -13.89 -24.93 -7.61
C LEU A 18 -13.37 -26.20 -6.95
N ARG A 19 -12.31 -26.76 -7.55
CA ARG A 19 -11.66 -27.94 -6.99
C ARG A 19 -10.91 -27.59 -5.70
N PRO A 20 -10.83 -28.53 -4.73
CA PRO A 20 -9.98 -28.36 -3.56
C PRO A 20 -8.52 -28.07 -3.94
N ILE A 21 -7.78 -27.42 -3.03
CA ILE A 21 -6.35 -27.21 -3.18
C ILE A 21 -5.61 -28.55 -3.29
N THR A 22 -4.62 -28.61 -4.18
CA THR A 22 -3.86 -29.84 -4.43
C THR A 22 -2.74 -30.03 -3.41
N LYS A 23 -2.36 -31.29 -3.15
CA LYS A 23 -1.20 -31.61 -2.29
C LYS A 23 0.10 -30.96 -2.78
N THR A 24 0.25 -30.78 -4.09
CA THR A 24 1.42 -30.12 -4.69
C THR A 24 1.47 -28.63 -4.33
N GLN A 25 0.33 -27.93 -4.39
CA GLN A 25 0.23 -26.54 -3.97
C GLN A 25 0.50 -26.39 -2.47
N CYS A 26 -0.05 -27.27 -1.63
CA CYS A 26 0.22 -27.27 -0.19
C CYS A 26 1.71 -27.47 0.12
N LYS A 27 2.35 -28.44 -0.55
CA LYS A 27 3.80 -28.69 -0.39
C LYS A 27 4.64 -27.50 -0.84
N TRP A 28 4.31 -26.88 -1.96
CA TRP A 28 4.97 -25.67 -2.42
C TRP A 28 4.83 -24.54 -1.40
N ALA A 29 3.62 -24.28 -0.90
CA ALA A 29 3.39 -23.24 0.09
C ALA A 29 4.20 -23.48 1.37
N PHE A 30 4.26 -24.73 1.85
CA PHE A 30 5.10 -25.09 2.99
C PHE A 30 6.59 -24.85 2.75
N ARG A 31 7.07 -24.92 1.50
CA ARG A 31 8.49 -24.78 1.18
C ARG A 31 8.93 -23.36 0.86
N GLU A 32 8.07 -22.60 0.19
CA GLU A 32 8.43 -21.30 -0.37
C GLU A 32 7.82 -20.13 0.40
N CYS A 33 6.77 -20.35 1.20
CA CYS A 33 6.09 -19.25 1.88
C CYS A 33 6.53 -19.08 3.35
N ILE A 34 7.09 -20.09 4.01
CA ILE A 34 7.50 -19.98 5.43
C ILE A 34 9.00 -20.10 5.57
N ASP A 35 9.53 -19.53 6.66
CA ASP A 35 10.92 -19.74 7.03
C ASP A 35 11.12 -21.12 7.63
N HIS A 36 12.22 -21.77 7.27
CA HIS A 36 12.62 -23.07 7.80
C HIS A 36 13.81 -22.92 8.73
N PHE A 37 13.70 -23.47 9.94
CA PHE A 37 14.72 -23.28 10.98
C PHE A 37 15.40 -24.56 11.42
N ALA A 38 16.64 -24.40 11.87
CA ALA A 38 17.40 -25.37 12.63
C ALA A 38 17.67 -24.77 14.02
N TYR A 39 17.09 -25.36 15.07
CA TYR A 39 17.28 -24.84 16.43
C TYR A 39 18.53 -25.43 17.05
N ARG A 40 19.49 -24.57 17.37
CA ARG A 40 20.77 -24.90 17.99
C ARG A 40 20.73 -24.62 19.49
N LEU A 41 21.22 -25.57 20.28
CA LEU A 41 21.51 -25.38 21.70
C LEU A 41 22.97 -24.95 21.89
N PRO A 42 23.34 -24.28 23.01
CA PRO A 42 24.70 -23.79 23.23
C PRO A 42 25.79 -24.87 23.15
N LYS A 43 25.46 -26.13 23.46
CA LYS A 43 26.38 -27.28 23.37
C LYS A 43 26.52 -27.87 21.95
N GLY A 44 26.08 -27.15 20.91
CA GLY A 44 26.25 -27.56 19.51
C GLY A 44 25.22 -28.56 18.97
N ARG A 45 24.28 -29.04 19.79
CA ARG A 45 23.16 -29.88 19.33
C ARG A 45 22.17 -29.05 18.53
N ILE A 46 21.91 -29.46 17.30
CA ILE A 46 20.98 -28.84 16.37
C ILE A 46 19.80 -29.77 16.11
N THR A 47 18.62 -29.21 15.89
CA THR A 47 17.41 -29.95 15.52
C THR A 47 16.72 -29.26 14.35
N CYS A 48 16.45 -30.01 13.28
CA CYS A 48 15.66 -29.55 12.16
C CYS A 48 14.20 -29.39 12.57
N MET A 49 13.62 -28.21 12.34
CA MET A 49 12.21 -27.94 12.68
C MET A 49 11.23 -28.54 11.66
N ASP A 50 11.69 -28.92 10.47
CA ASP A 50 10.84 -29.55 9.44
C ASP A 50 10.61 -31.04 9.68
N CYS A 51 11.68 -31.79 10.00
CA CYS A 51 11.64 -33.25 10.12
C CYS A 51 11.89 -33.77 11.53
N GLY A 52 12.35 -32.92 12.46
CA GLY A 52 12.63 -33.29 13.84
C GLY A 52 13.99 -33.97 14.05
N HIS A 53 14.76 -34.25 13.00
CA HIS A 53 16.07 -34.89 13.13
C HIS A 53 17.05 -34.00 13.91
N SER A 54 17.80 -34.60 14.84
CA SER A 54 18.84 -33.91 15.62
C SER A 54 20.23 -34.42 15.23
N TRP A 55 21.20 -33.51 15.14
CA TRP A 55 22.62 -33.81 14.94
C TRP A 55 23.49 -32.78 15.67
N THR A 56 24.80 -32.98 15.67
CA THR A 56 25.75 -32.05 16.30
C THR A 56 26.51 -31.28 15.23
N MET A 57 26.68 -29.97 15.43
CA MET A 57 27.57 -29.14 14.63
C MET A 57 28.56 -28.40 15.55
N GLU A 58 29.83 -28.53 15.21
CA GLU A 58 30.93 -27.88 15.95
C GLU A 58 31.02 -26.38 15.66
N LYS A 59 30.85 -25.98 14.39
CA LYS A 59 30.91 -24.57 13.96
C LYS A 59 29.52 -23.96 13.88
N THR A 60 29.37 -22.75 14.41
CA THR A 60 28.17 -21.95 14.23
C THR A 60 28.17 -21.33 12.83
N THR A 61 27.10 -21.54 12.08
CA THR A 61 26.84 -20.94 10.78
C THR A 61 25.41 -20.40 10.78
N ASP A 62 25.12 -19.38 9.97
CA ASP A 62 23.78 -18.79 9.90
C ASP A 62 22.77 -19.70 9.17
N THR A 63 23.27 -20.59 8.31
CA THR A 63 22.45 -21.56 7.57
C THR A 63 23.08 -22.95 7.61
N CYS A 64 22.25 -23.98 7.49
CA CYS A 64 22.68 -25.37 7.39
C CYS A 64 21.71 -26.19 6.53
N THR A 65 22.16 -27.31 6.00
CA THR A 65 21.30 -28.27 5.30
C THR A 65 21.03 -29.46 6.21
N CYS A 66 19.76 -29.84 6.36
CA CYS A 66 19.41 -31.01 7.17
C CYS A 66 19.93 -32.30 6.52
N PRO A 67 20.71 -33.13 7.24
CA PRO A 67 21.24 -34.38 6.68
C PRO A 67 20.15 -35.42 6.39
N HIS A 68 18.98 -35.31 7.02
CA HIS A 68 17.89 -36.28 6.87
C HIS A 68 16.89 -35.89 5.77
N CYS A 69 16.42 -34.65 5.75
CA CYS A 69 15.40 -34.22 4.79
C CYS A 69 15.94 -33.34 3.64
N GLY A 70 17.23 -32.98 3.66
CA GLY A 70 17.87 -32.13 2.64
C GLY A 70 17.38 -30.67 2.62
N ALA A 71 16.52 -30.27 3.55
CA ALA A 71 16.02 -28.89 3.61
C ALA A 71 17.14 -27.92 4.00
N ARG A 72 17.19 -26.76 3.34
CA ARG A 72 18.03 -25.63 3.73
C ARG A 72 17.33 -24.88 4.86
N LEU A 73 18.03 -24.67 5.96
CA LEU A 73 17.49 -24.14 7.22
C LEU A 73 18.31 -22.94 7.70
N GLN A 74 17.64 -21.96 8.28
CA GLN A 74 18.26 -20.88 9.04
C GLN A 74 18.55 -21.36 10.46
N VAL A 75 19.79 -21.22 10.91
CA VAL A 75 20.19 -21.65 12.25
C VAL A 75 19.81 -20.57 13.26
N LYS A 76 19.02 -20.94 14.26
CA LYS A 76 18.64 -20.06 15.36
C LYS A 76 19.11 -20.68 16.68
N GLU A 77 19.94 -19.98 17.43
CA GLU A 77 20.30 -20.39 18.78
C GLU A 77 19.13 -20.09 19.73
N THR A 78 18.47 -21.14 20.22
CA THR A 78 17.28 -20.98 21.06
C THR A 78 16.95 -22.24 21.85
N PHE A 79 16.45 -22.03 23.07
CA PHE A 79 15.85 -23.07 23.89
C PHE A 79 14.38 -23.36 23.54
N GLU A 80 13.75 -22.52 22.70
CA GLU A 80 12.37 -22.71 22.22
C GLU A 80 12.20 -24.12 21.65
N ARG A 81 11.11 -24.79 22.03
CA ARG A 81 10.81 -26.15 21.58
C ARG A 81 9.80 -26.21 20.46
N LYS A 82 8.94 -25.19 20.37
CA LYS A 82 7.82 -25.11 19.45
C LYS A 82 7.91 -23.82 18.65
N LEU A 83 7.59 -23.90 17.37
CA LEU A 83 7.46 -22.77 16.47
C LEU A 83 6.12 -22.88 15.76
N LYS A 84 5.34 -21.81 15.82
CA LYS A 84 4.12 -21.67 15.03
C LYS A 84 4.34 -20.56 14.01
N GLN A 85 4.07 -20.85 12.75
CA GLN A 85 4.12 -19.87 11.67
C GLN A 85 2.78 -19.83 10.96
N LYS A 86 2.35 -18.63 10.62
CA LYS A 86 1.19 -18.39 9.79
C LYS A 86 1.62 -17.54 8.62
N GLN A 87 1.34 -18.00 7.41
CA GLN A 87 1.64 -17.25 6.20
C GLN A 87 0.50 -17.36 5.21
N TYR A 88 0.27 -16.29 4.45
CA TYR A 88 -0.64 -16.32 3.33
C TYR A 88 0.04 -16.68 2.03
N PHE A 89 -0.71 -17.31 1.12
CA PHE A 89 -0.30 -17.52 -0.26
C PHE A 89 -1.53 -17.49 -1.17
N THR A 90 -1.29 -17.36 -2.46
CA THR A 90 -2.35 -17.27 -3.46
C THR A 90 -2.19 -18.31 -4.56
N VAL A 91 -3.31 -18.67 -5.19
CA VAL A 91 -3.34 -19.54 -6.36
C VAL A 91 -4.23 -18.87 -7.40
N LEU A 92 -3.67 -18.60 -8.57
CA LEU A 92 -4.42 -18.09 -9.71
C LEU A 92 -4.93 -19.26 -10.57
N THR A 93 -6.21 -19.22 -10.91
CA THR A 93 -6.87 -20.25 -11.71
C THR A 93 -8.04 -19.65 -12.48
N THR A 94 -8.63 -20.43 -13.37
CA THR A 94 -9.90 -20.10 -14.02
C THR A 94 -11.01 -21.04 -13.53
N CYS A 95 -12.25 -20.58 -13.58
CA CYS A 95 -13.44 -21.39 -13.30
C CYS A 95 -14.60 -20.87 -14.15
N GLY A 96 -15.10 -21.72 -15.05
CA GLY A 96 -15.98 -21.27 -16.14
C GLY A 96 -15.27 -20.20 -16.99
N GLU A 97 -15.95 -19.07 -17.20
CA GLU A 97 -15.44 -17.91 -17.94
C GLU A 97 -14.71 -16.89 -17.05
N TYR A 98 -14.57 -17.18 -15.75
CA TYR A 98 -14.03 -16.22 -14.78
C TYR A 98 -12.56 -16.47 -14.48
N GLN A 99 -11.82 -15.37 -14.33
CA GLN A 99 -10.53 -15.39 -13.68
C GLN A 99 -10.72 -15.42 -12.16
N VAL A 100 -9.97 -16.29 -11.47
CA VAL A 100 -10.09 -16.47 -10.02
C VAL A 100 -8.71 -16.39 -9.35
N LEU A 101 -8.58 -15.52 -8.36
CA LEU A 101 -7.44 -15.50 -7.44
C LEU A 101 -7.90 -16.05 -6.09
N ARG A 102 -7.44 -17.24 -5.74
CA ARG A 102 -7.75 -17.92 -4.49
C ARG A 102 -6.70 -17.55 -3.45
N MET A 103 -7.15 -17.27 -2.23
CA MET A 103 -6.33 -16.82 -1.11
C MET A 103 -6.39 -17.85 0.01
N PHE A 104 -5.22 -18.27 0.50
CA PHE A 104 -5.08 -19.31 1.50
C PHE A 104 -4.25 -18.84 2.70
N LEU A 105 -4.58 -19.35 3.88
CA LEU A 105 -3.75 -19.30 5.07
C LEU A 105 -3.07 -20.65 5.26
N LEU A 106 -1.76 -20.65 5.28
CA LEU A 106 -0.92 -21.75 5.75
C LEU A 106 -0.65 -21.55 7.25
N SER A 107 -0.99 -22.54 8.06
CA SER A 107 -0.61 -22.62 9.47
C SER A 107 0.33 -23.81 9.65
N SER A 108 1.55 -23.54 10.08
CA SER A 108 2.59 -24.55 10.33
C SER A 108 2.88 -24.64 11.83
N GLU A 109 2.89 -25.86 12.34
CA GLU A 109 3.28 -26.18 13.71
C GLU A 109 4.49 -27.11 13.68
N MET A 110 5.60 -26.61 14.22
CA MET A 110 6.88 -27.30 14.26
C MET A 110 7.29 -27.51 15.70
N GLU A 111 7.76 -28.72 16.03
CA GLU A 111 8.24 -29.07 17.37
C GLU A 111 9.55 -29.84 17.26
N LYS A 112 10.52 -29.51 18.14
CA LYS A 112 11.80 -30.20 18.24
C LYS A 112 11.57 -31.71 18.42
N GLY A 113 12.15 -32.51 17.52
CA GLY A 113 12.02 -33.97 17.55
C GLY A 113 10.81 -34.53 16.81
N CYS A 114 9.94 -33.68 16.28
CA CYS A 114 8.75 -34.10 15.54
C CYS A 114 8.78 -33.59 14.10
N LYS A 115 8.09 -34.31 13.21
CA LYS A 115 7.86 -33.84 11.84
C LYS A 115 6.85 -32.68 11.85
N ALA A 116 7.14 -31.62 11.12
CA ALA A 116 6.28 -30.45 11.01
C ALA A 116 4.90 -30.83 10.48
N GLN A 117 3.87 -30.28 11.11
CA GLN A 117 2.49 -30.38 10.65
C GLN A 117 2.07 -29.05 10.06
N HIS A 118 1.33 -29.08 8.96
CA HIS A 118 0.88 -27.87 8.28
C HIS A 118 -0.53 -28.05 7.74
N TYR A 119 -1.31 -27.00 7.84
CA TYR A 119 -2.72 -26.95 7.49
C TYR A 119 -2.97 -25.75 6.59
N THR A 120 -3.74 -25.95 5.53
CA THR A 120 -4.09 -24.89 4.58
C THR A 120 -5.58 -24.62 4.62
N PHE A 121 -5.97 -23.37 4.82
CA PHE A 121 -7.35 -22.92 4.89
C PHE A 121 -7.62 -21.93 3.77
N GLU A 122 -8.66 -22.15 2.97
CA GLU A 122 -9.09 -21.18 1.97
C GLU A 122 -9.86 -20.04 2.65
N ILE A 123 -9.36 -18.81 2.51
CA ILE A 123 -9.94 -17.63 3.15
C ILE A 123 -10.91 -16.93 2.24
N GLY A 124 -10.57 -16.84 0.96
CA GLY A 124 -11.35 -16.07 0.02
C GLY A 124 -10.86 -16.17 -1.40
N GLN A 125 -11.66 -15.63 -2.29
CA GLN A 125 -11.48 -15.72 -3.73
C GLN A 125 -11.90 -14.38 -4.34
N TYR A 126 -11.00 -13.76 -5.09
CA TYR A 126 -11.37 -12.68 -5.99
C TYR A 126 -11.76 -13.27 -7.35
N TRP A 127 -12.84 -12.74 -7.91
CA TRP A 127 -13.40 -13.19 -9.17
C TRP A 127 -13.51 -12.01 -10.13
N TRP A 128 -13.09 -12.20 -11.38
CA TRP A 128 -13.24 -11.22 -12.46
C TRP A 128 -13.91 -11.85 -13.68
N ASN A 129 -14.85 -11.11 -14.30
CA ASN A 129 -15.35 -11.43 -15.63
C ASN A 129 -14.48 -10.80 -16.73
N ALA A 130 -14.79 -11.10 -17.99
CA ALA A 130 -14.09 -10.57 -19.16
C ALA A 130 -14.07 -9.03 -19.25
N GLN A 131 -15.01 -8.33 -18.60
CA GLN A 131 -15.06 -6.86 -18.57
C GLN A 131 -14.32 -6.24 -17.37
N GLY A 132 -13.59 -7.04 -16.58
CA GLY A 132 -12.85 -6.57 -15.40
C GLY A 132 -13.71 -6.28 -14.18
N ARG A 133 -15.02 -6.58 -14.21
CA ARG A 133 -15.91 -6.45 -13.05
C ARG A 133 -15.49 -7.47 -11.99
N LYS A 134 -15.21 -6.97 -10.78
CA LYS A 134 -14.71 -7.77 -9.66
C LYS A 134 -15.80 -8.05 -8.61
N THR A 135 -15.75 -9.23 -8.00
CA THR A 135 -16.41 -9.51 -6.71
C THR A 135 -15.52 -10.41 -5.84
N ILE A 136 -15.92 -10.60 -4.58
CA ILE A 136 -15.19 -11.43 -3.61
C ILE A 136 -16.12 -12.42 -2.91
N VAL A 137 -15.72 -13.69 -2.90
CA VAL A 137 -16.32 -14.77 -2.13
C VAL A 137 -15.35 -15.13 -1.02
N ALA A 138 -15.70 -14.90 0.24
CA ALA A 138 -14.77 -15.09 1.35
C ALA A 138 -15.43 -15.52 2.65
N VAL A 139 -14.64 -16.17 3.50
CA VAL A 139 -14.92 -16.44 4.91
C VAL A 139 -15.08 -15.10 5.63
N GLN A 140 -16.01 -15.05 6.58
CA GLN A 140 -16.25 -13.83 7.35
C GLN A 140 -15.03 -13.46 8.18
N ARG A 141 -14.55 -12.22 8.03
CA ARG A 141 -13.59 -11.64 8.96
C ARG A 141 -14.30 -11.26 10.26
N THR A 142 -13.69 -11.58 11.40
CA THR A 142 -14.14 -11.10 12.72
C THR A 142 -13.56 -9.72 12.99
N LEU A 143 -14.24 -8.93 13.81
CA LEU A 143 -13.72 -7.64 14.27
C LEU A 143 -12.46 -7.91 15.11
N GLY A 144 -11.33 -7.35 14.69
CA GLY A 144 -10.05 -7.59 15.34
C GLY A 144 -8.94 -6.71 14.81
N ARG A 145 -7.91 -6.53 15.64
CA ARG A 145 -6.69 -5.76 15.31
C ARG A 145 -5.80 -6.47 14.30
N TYR A 146 -5.79 -7.80 14.30
CA TYR A 146 -4.93 -8.60 13.42
C TYR A 146 -5.60 -8.92 12.08
N ILE A 147 -4.80 -9.13 11.04
CA ILE A 147 -5.30 -9.48 9.70
C ILE A 147 -5.86 -10.91 9.68
N ASP A 148 -5.30 -11.83 10.48
CA ASP A 148 -5.61 -13.26 10.52
C ASP A 148 -6.87 -13.65 11.32
N THR A 149 -7.75 -12.69 11.60
CA THR A 149 -8.98 -12.90 12.36
C THR A 149 -10.13 -13.30 11.44
N PHE A 150 -10.19 -14.59 11.08
CA PHE A 150 -11.26 -15.17 10.27
C PHE A 150 -12.14 -16.13 11.09
N SER A 151 -13.45 -16.07 10.86
CA SER A 151 -14.40 -17.04 11.41
C SER A 151 -14.44 -18.27 10.51
N PHE A 152 -13.50 -19.20 10.70
CA PHE A 152 -13.41 -20.41 9.88
C PHE A 152 -14.64 -21.34 9.95
N CYS A 153 -15.50 -21.17 10.97
CA CYS A 153 -16.78 -21.86 11.05
C CYS A 153 -17.89 -21.21 10.21
N SER A 154 -17.66 -20.00 9.67
CA SER A 154 -18.62 -19.31 8.82
C SER A 154 -18.47 -19.75 7.36
N PRO A 155 -19.57 -19.98 6.62
CA PRO A 155 -19.49 -20.33 5.22
C PRO A 155 -18.90 -19.18 4.39
N MET A 156 -18.22 -19.55 3.30
CA MET A 156 -17.82 -18.59 2.26
C MET A 156 -19.07 -17.98 1.64
N ALA A 157 -19.09 -16.66 1.51
CA ALA A 157 -20.20 -15.93 0.93
C ALA A 157 -19.69 -14.67 0.24
N ILE A 158 -20.56 -14.00 -0.49
CA ILE A 158 -20.25 -12.67 -1.03
C ILE A 158 -19.97 -11.72 0.14
N ARG A 159 -18.81 -11.05 0.09
CA ARG A 159 -18.36 -10.06 1.08
C ARG A 159 -18.09 -8.72 0.39
N ASN A 160 -18.02 -7.66 1.20
CA ASN A 160 -17.44 -6.41 0.73
C ASN A 160 -15.92 -6.54 0.73
N ASP A 161 -15.28 -5.93 -0.27
CA ASP A 161 -13.82 -5.83 -0.33
C ASP A 161 -13.30 -5.01 0.86
N ASN A 162 -12.17 -5.40 1.43
CA ASN A 162 -11.57 -4.73 2.58
C ASN A 162 -10.04 -4.80 2.51
N GLU A 163 -9.37 -4.05 3.38
CA GLU A 163 -7.90 -3.99 3.41
C GLU A 163 -7.24 -5.34 3.68
N ALA A 164 -7.82 -6.19 4.54
CA ALA A 164 -7.26 -7.50 4.84
C ALA A 164 -7.22 -8.41 3.61
N TYR A 165 -8.32 -8.51 2.85
CA TYR A 165 -8.35 -9.30 1.62
C TYR A 165 -7.39 -8.72 0.56
N ARG A 166 -7.32 -7.39 0.46
CA ARG A 166 -6.39 -6.72 -0.46
C ARG A 166 -4.94 -7.04 -0.08
N HIS A 167 -4.58 -6.94 1.18
CA HIS A 167 -3.24 -7.29 1.67
C HIS A 167 -2.90 -8.75 1.36
N ILE A 168 -3.81 -9.68 1.66
CA ILE A 168 -3.60 -11.12 1.40
C ILE A 168 -3.42 -11.39 -0.09
N SER A 169 -4.07 -10.64 -0.98
CA SER A 169 -3.93 -10.83 -2.43
C SER A 169 -2.55 -10.53 -3.00
N TYR A 170 -1.68 -9.83 -2.25
CA TYR A 170 -0.27 -9.61 -2.60
C TYR A 170 0.65 -10.76 -2.18
N SER A 171 0.12 -11.78 -1.49
CA SER A 171 0.92 -12.89 -0.99
C SER A 171 1.46 -13.75 -2.12
N PRO A 172 2.57 -14.49 -1.89
CA PRO A 172 3.22 -15.30 -2.91
C PRO A 172 2.24 -16.16 -3.72
N ILE A 173 2.37 -16.12 -5.04
CA ILE A 173 1.49 -16.83 -5.96
C ILE A 173 2.12 -18.17 -6.38
N TYR A 174 1.31 -19.23 -6.39
CA TYR A 174 1.76 -20.53 -6.89
C TYR A 174 2.14 -20.42 -8.38
N PRO A 175 3.37 -20.76 -8.79
CA PRO A 175 3.91 -20.40 -10.11
C PRO A 175 3.23 -21.13 -11.28
N LYS A 176 2.55 -22.25 -11.04
CA LYS A 176 1.80 -22.97 -12.09
C LYS A 176 0.34 -22.60 -12.00
N PHE A 177 -0.07 -21.57 -12.74
CA PHE A 177 -1.42 -21.05 -12.73
C PHE A 177 -2.07 -21.08 -14.12
N LYS A 178 -3.35 -20.69 -14.17
CA LYS A 178 -4.10 -20.46 -15.41
C LYS A 178 -4.63 -19.04 -15.43
N ALA A 179 -4.47 -18.38 -16.57
CA ALA A 179 -5.12 -17.13 -16.90
C ALA A 179 -6.14 -17.36 -18.03
N ILE A 180 -7.18 -16.53 -18.09
CA ILE A 180 -8.12 -16.51 -19.22
C ILE A 180 -7.45 -15.94 -20.48
N ASP A 181 -7.81 -16.44 -21.66
CA ASP A 181 -7.20 -16.03 -22.93
C ASP A 181 -7.31 -14.51 -23.20
N THR A 182 -8.37 -13.88 -22.72
CA THR A 182 -8.55 -12.42 -22.81
C THR A 182 -7.43 -11.66 -22.10
N LEU A 183 -6.91 -12.16 -20.97
CA LEU A 183 -5.78 -11.53 -20.29
C LEU A 183 -4.51 -11.61 -21.13
N HIS A 184 -4.21 -12.78 -21.69
CA HIS A 184 -3.04 -12.97 -22.56
C HIS A 184 -3.14 -12.10 -23.82
N ARG A 185 -4.32 -12.03 -24.44
CA ARG A 185 -4.58 -11.15 -25.59
C ARG A 185 -4.27 -9.68 -25.27
N ASN A 186 -4.61 -9.26 -24.04
CA ASN A 186 -4.43 -7.89 -23.56
C ASN A 186 -3.01 -7.64 -23.01
N GLY A 187 -2.04 -8.54 -23.27
CA GLY A 187 -0.62 -8.32 -22.98
C GLY A 187 -0.11 -8.91 -21.67
N PHE A 188 -0.91 -9.70 -20.95
CA PHE A 188 -0.40 -10.46 -19.80
C PHE A 188 0.60 -11.53 -20.28
N ASN A 189 1.80 -11.55 -19.72
CA ASN A 189 2.91 -12.45 -20.10
C ASN A 189 3.26 -13.45 -18.99
N ASP A 190 2.28 -13.84 -18.18
CA ASP A 190 2.44 -14.72 -17.01
C ASP A 190 3.39 -14.17 -15.93
N ASP A 191 3.67 -12.86 -15.95
CA ASP A 191 4.33 -12.14 -14.88
C ASP A 191 3.50 -10.92 -14.46
N PHE A 192 3.49 -10.66 -13.17
CA PHE A 192 2.81 -9.54 -12.54
C PHE A 192 3.70 -8.30 -12.42
N HIS A 193 5.01 -8.40 -12.66
CA HIS A 193 5.97 -7.27 -12.65
C HIS A 193 5.89 -6.42 -11.37
N GLY A 194 5.69 -7.08 -10.22
CA GLY A 194 5.52 -6.41 -8.93
C GLY A 194 4.21 -5.63 -8.76
N ILE A 195 3.25 -5.78 -9.68
CA ILE A 195 1.90 -5.21 -9.58
C ILE A 195 0.96 -6.24 -8.92
N ALA A 196 0.11 -5.79 -7.99
CA ALA A 196 -0.89 -6.67 -7.40
C ALA A 196 -1.80 -7.30 -8.45
N PRO A 197 -2.13 -8.61 -8.35
CA PRO A 197 -3.13 -9.22 -9.21
C PRO A 197 -4.47 -8.46 -9.18
N ILE A 198 -4.87 -7.98 -8.00
CA ILE A 198 -6.13 -7.24 -7.83
C ILE A 198 -6.18 -5.87 -8.51
N ARG A 199 -5.03 -5.35 -8.97
CA ARG A 199 -4.93 -4.10 -9.74
C ARG A 199 -4.67 -4.39 -11.20
N LEU A 200 -3.73 -5.29 -11.50
CA LEU A 200 -3.32 -5.62 -12.85
C LEU A 200 -4.43 -6.30 -13.65
N ILE A 201 -5.04 -7.34 -13.09
CA ILE A 201 -6.09 -8.13 -13.77
C ILE A 201 -7.26 -7.24 -14.22
N PRO A 202 -7.93 -6.48 -13.33
CA PRO A 202 -9.03 -5.64 -13.78
C PRO A 202 -8.56 -4.56 -14.76
N ALA A 203 -7.38 -3.97 -14.57
CA ALA A 203 -6.86 -2.96 -15.48
C ALA A 203 -6.69 -3.51 -16.91
N LEU A 204 -6.10 -4.69 -17.07
CA LEU A 204 -5.95 -5.31 -18.38
C LEU A 204 -7.28 -5.72 -19.01
N LEU A 205 -8.30 -6.02 -18.20
CA LEU A 205 -9.61 -6.43 -18.70
C LEU A 205 -10.54 -5.25 -19.04
N SER A 206 -10.32 -4.08 -18.45
CA SER A 206 -11.21 -2.92 -18.62
C SER A 206 -10.58 -1.73 -19.34
N ASP A 207 -9.26 -1.62 -19.38
CA ASP A 207 -8.54 -0.43 -19.86
C ASP A 207 -7.49 -0.78 -20.93
N CYS A 208 -7.74 -0.38 -22.18
CA CYS A 208 -6.82 -0.59 -23.30
C CYS A 208 -5.47 0.14 -23.15
N ARG A 209 -5.40 1.16 -22.27
CA ARG A 209 -4.15 1.87 -21.97
C ARG A 209 -3.20 0.99 -21.16
N ALA A 210 -3.73 0.18 -20.25
CA ALA A 210 -2.94 -0.80 -19.49
C ALA A 210 -2.34 -1.87 -20.42
N GLU A 211 -3.13 -2.35 -21.39
CA GLU A 211 -2.63 -3.24 -22.45
C GLU A 211 -1.49 -2.60 -23.24
N THR A 212 -1.64 -1.33 -23.64
CA THR A 212 -0.62 -0.60 -24.39
C THR A 212 0.69 -0.52 -23.60
N LEU A 213 0.62 -0.18 -22.31
CA LEU A 213 1.80 -0.09 -21.44
C LEU A 213 2.47 -1.46 -21.22
N MET A 214 1.67 -2.52 -21.01
CA MET A 214 2.20 -3.88 -20.90
C MET A 214 2.94 -4.32 -22.16
N LYS A 215 2.33 -4.11 -23.34
CA LYS A 215 2.93 -4.50 -24.62
C LYS A 215 4.14 -3.65 -24.99
N ALA A 216 4.22 -2.42 -24.51
CA ALA A 216 5.38 -1.53 -24.65
C ALA A 216 6.47 -1.78 -23.57
N GLU A 217 6.31 -2.81 -22.75
CA GLU A 217 7.22 -3.18 -21.65
C GLU A 217 7.45 -2.05 -20.63
N ARG A 218 6.47 -1.15 -20.47
CA ARG A 218 6.48 -0.01 -19.53
C ARG A 218 5.90 -0.43 -18.18
N TYR A 219 6.47 -1.47 -17.57
CA TYR A 219 5.90 -2.11 -16.38
C TYR A 219 5.95 -1.23 -15.12
N GLU A 220 7.06 -0.56 -14.85
CA GLU A 220 7.19 0.33 -13.68
C GLU A 220 6.28 1.56 -13.81
N ASP A 221 6.11 2.08 -15.03
CA ASP A 221 5.20 3.19 -15.30
C ASP A 221 3.75 2.76 -15.06
N LEU A 222 3.35 1.59 -15.58
CA LEU A 222 2.05 1.00 -15.32
C LEU A 222 1.82 0.75 -13.83
N LYS A 223 2.82 0.25 -13.11
CA LYS A 223 2.76 0.02 -11.66
C LYS A 223 2.52 1.32 -10.90
N HIS A 224 3.20 2.40 -11.28
CA HIS A 224 3.03 3.71 -10.67
C HIS A 224 1.65 4.30 -10.94
N PHE A 225 1.20 4.31 -12.20
CA PHE A 225 -0.16 4.75 -12.53
C PHE A 225 -1.23 3.88 -11.89
N LEU A 226 -0.95 2.57 -11.85
CA LEU A 226 -1.52 1.52 -11.03
C LEU A 226 -1.81 2.04 -9.63
N SER A 227 -0.74 2.50 -8.97
CA SER A 227 -0.67 2.88 -7.56
C SER A 227 -1.52 4.09 -7.17
N GLN A 228 -1.65 5.06 -8.08
CA GLN A 228 -2.33 6.33 -7.85
C GLN A 228 -3.80 6.28 -8.27
N ASN A 229 -4.64 7.08 -7.60
CA ASN A 229 -6.03 7.24 -8.02
C ASN A 229 -6.08 8.12 -9.28
N LYS A 230 -6.71 7.64 -10.36
CA LYS A 230 -6.79 8.32 -11.67
C LYS A 230 -5.42 8.64 -12.30
N GLY A 231 -4.36 7.91 -11.95
CA GLY A 231 -3.01 8.17 -12.48
C GLY A 231 -2.95 8.13 -14.01
N ILE A 232 -3.46 7.04 -14.62
CA ILE A 232 -3.50 6.94 -16.09
C ILE A 232 -4.35 8.08 -16.68
N ASP A 233 -5.52 8.38 -16.12
CA ASP A 233 -6.42 9.43 -16.64
C ASP A 233 -5.77 10.81 -16.68
N ASN A 234 -5.01 11.16 -15.64
CA ASN A 234 -4.40 12.48 -15.52
C ASN A 234 -3.22 12.68 -16.48
N TYR A 235 -2.45 11.62 -16.75
CA TYR A 235 -1.19 11.73 -17.47
C TYR A 235 -1.21 11.15 -18.89
N TRP A 236 -2.24 10.40 -19.29
CA TRP A 236 -2.26 9.65 -20.55
C TRP A 236 -2.01 10.53 -21.78
N ASP A 237 -2.61 11.73 -21.83
CA ASP A 237 -2.47 12.61 -22.99
C ASP A 237 -1.03 13.06 -23.22
N VAL A 238 -0.33 13.39 -22.14
CA VAL A 238 1.09 13.76 -22.14
C VAL A 238 1.96 12.51 -22.38
N TYR A 239 1.62 11.39 -21.74
CA TYR A 239 2.37 10.14 -21.84
C TYR A 239 2.33 9.52 -23.25
N LYS A 240 1.30 9.80 -24.05
CA LYS A 240 1.31 9.46 -25.50
C LYS A 240 2.50 10.05 -26.25
N LEU A 241 3.07 11.17 -25.80
CA LEU A 241 4.29 11.72 -26.39
C LEU A 241 5.53 10.91 -25.98
N VAL A 242 5.61 10.50 -24.72
CA VAL A 242 6.67 9.60 -24.22
C VAL A 242 6.73 8.33 -25.06
N LEU A 243 5.57 7.70 -25.29
CA LEU A 243 5.47 6.49 -26.13
C LEU A 243 5.87 6.76 -27.59
N ARG A 244 5.43 7.88 -28.18
CA ARG A 244 5.74 8.22 -29.58
C ARG A 244 7.22 8.50 -29.83
N HIS A 245 7.91 9.03 -28.83
CA HIS A 245 9.33 9.35 -28.92
C HIS A 245 10.24 8.25 -28.36
N ASP A 246 9.69 7.10 -27.98
CA ASP A 246 10.38 6.01 -27.26
C ASP A 246 11.24 6.52 -26.09
N TYR A 247 10.74 7.55 -25.40
CA TYR A 247 11.44 8.11 -24.26
C TYR A 247 11.34 7.12 -23.09
N LYS A 248 12.50 6.81 -22.49
CA LYS A 248 12.59 5.96 -21.29
C LYS A 248 12.63 6.85 -20.07
N VAL A 249 11.50 6.90 -19.37
CA VAL A 249 11.39 7.63 -18.11
C VAL A 249 12.22 6.90 -17.05
N SER A 250 13.19 7.59 -16.45
CA SER A 250 14.06 7.02 -15.43
C SER A 250 13.34 6.81 -14.10
N ASP A 251 12.53 7.79 -13.70
CA ASP A 251 11.68 7.74 -12.51
C ASP A 251 10.32 8.34 -12.87
N ILE A 252 9.31 7.49 -12.93
CA ILE A 252 7.95 7.87 -13.30
C ILE A 252 7.28 8.78 -12.26
N ALA A 253 7.62 8.63 -10.97
CA ALA A 253 7.08 9.48 -9.92
C ALA A 253 7.63 10.89 -10.06
N LEU A 254 8.95 11.01 -10.27
CA LEU A 254 9.62 12.28 -10.54
C LEU A 254 9.08 12.92 -11.82
N TRP A 255 8.84 12.13 -12.85
CA TRP A 255 8.27 12.61 -14.11
C TRP A 255 6.85 13.16 -13.94
N CYS A 256 5.97 12.48 -13.18
CA CYS A 256 4.62 12.98 -12.92
C CYS A 256 4.66 14.33 -12.18
N ASP A 257 5.49 14.47 -11.15
CA ASP A 257 5.67 15.73 -10.42
C ASP A 257 6.24 16.84 -11.32
N TYR A 258 7.19 16.49 -12.19
CA TYR A 258 7.72 17.40 -13.19
C TYR A 258 6.64 17.89 -14.18
N ILE A 259 5.77 17.00 -14.68
CA ILE A 259 4.65 17.39 -15.54
C ILE A 259 3.68 18.32 -14.80
N ASP A 260 3.36 18.03 -13.54
CA ASP A 260 2.51 18.91 -12.72
C ASP A 260 3.15 20.30 -12.55
N MET A 261 4.48 20.37 -12.37
CA MET A 261 5.21 21.64 -12.31
C MET A 261 5.15 22.40 -13.63
N LEU A 262 5.27 21.72 -14.78
CA LEU A 262 5.14 22.37 -16.09
C LEU A 262 3.75 22.97 -16.28
N GLN A 263 2.69 22.26 -15.88
CA GLN A 263 1.32 22.77 -15.92
C GLN A 263 1.15 24.02 -15.04
N ARG A 264 1.68 23.99 -13.80
CA ARG A 264 1.63 25.15 -12.88
C ARG A 264 2.38 26.36 -13.42
N LEU A 265 3.50 26.13 -14.11
CA LEU A 265 4.31 27.19 -14.76
C LEU A 265 3.71 27.65 -16.10
N GLY A 266 2.58 27.09 -16.55
CA GLY A 266 1.96 27.43 -17.82
C GLY A 266 2.80 27.05 -19.05
N LYS A 267 3.68 26.05 -18.92
CA LYS A 267 4.49 25.55 -20.04
C LYS A 267 3.67 24.59 -20.90
N ASP A 268 4.04 24.48 -22.17
CA ASP A 268 3.34 23.61 -23.12
C ASP A 268 3.69 22.13 -22.89
N THR A 269 2.74 21.40 -22.31
CA THR A 269 2.83 19.94 -22.06
C THR A 269 2.56 19.08 -23.29
N HIS A 270 2.28 19.68 -24.44
CA HIS A 270 2.15 18.96 -25.72
C HIS A 270 3.43 18.98 -26.55
N ASN A 271 4.45 19.73 -26.12
CA ASN A 271 5.72 19.82 -26.81
C ASN A 271 6.71 18.76 -26.31
N PRO A 272 7.23 17.88 -27.18
CA PRO A 272 8.19 16.83 -26.82
C PRO A 272 9.42 17.35 -26.09
N LYS A 273 9.88 18.58 -26.39
CA LYS A 273 11.05 19.18 -25.74
C LYS A 273 10.89 19.37 -24.24
N PHE A 274 9.66 19.61 -23.78
CA PHE A 274 9.36 19.73 -22.36
C PHE A 274 9.03 18.38 -21.75
N VAL A 275 8.27 17.53 -22.45
CA VAL A 275 7.80 16.25 -21.90
C VAL A 275 8.90 15.19 -21.78
N CYS A 276 9.87 15.21 -22.70
CA CYS A 276 10.95 14.22 -22.79
C CYS A 276 12.32 14.90 -22.61
N PRO A 277 12.65 15.40 -21.39
CA PRO A 277 13.93 16.04 -21.14
C PRO A 277 15.07 15.01 -21.20
N PRO A 278 16.25 15.34 -21.75
CA PRO A 278 17.39 14.43 -21.77
C PRO A 278 17.90 14.10 -20.36
N ASP A 279 17.81 15.06 -19.43
CA ASP A 279 18.07 14.88 -18.01
C ASP A 279 16.85 15.34 -17.20
N LEU A 280 16.07 14.37 -16.72
CA LEU A 280 14.85 14.64 -15.96
C LEU A 280 15.13 15.30 -14.62
N ILE A 281 16.22 14.94 -13.94
CA ILE A 281 16.55 15.45 -12.60
C ILE A 281 16.96 16.91 -12.71
N ALA A 282 17.87 17.23 -13.63
CA ALA A 282 18.33 18.60 -13.80
C ALA A 282 17.21 19.56 -14.23
N GLU A 283 16.31 19.13 -15.12
CA GLU A 283 15.16 19.96 -15.49
C GLU A 283 14.11 20.04 -14.37
N HIS A 284 13.91 18.98 -13.57
CA HIS A 284 13.06 19.03 -12.37
C HIS A 284 13.58 20.08 -11.37
N ASP A 285 14.85 20.02 -10.96
CA ASP A 285 15.47 20.94 -10.00
C ASP A 285 15.37 22.40 -10.44
N LYS A 286 15.52 22.64 -11.75
CA LYS A 286 15.39 23.96 -12.37
C LYS A 286 13.96 24.48 -12.28
N ARG A 287 12.95 23.64 -12.55
CA ARG A 287 11.53 24.03 -12.42
C ARG A 287 11.13 24.22 -10.98
N GLU A 288 11.66 23.40 -10.07
CA GLU A 288 11.44 23.58 -8.64
C GLU A 288 11.96 24.95 -8.18
N SER A 289 13.17 25.33 -8.62
CA SER A 289 13.77 26.63 -8.34
C SER A 289 12.96 27.80 -8.92
N GLU A 290 12.38 27.64 -10.13
CA GLU A 290 11.49 28.64 -10.75
C GLU A 290 10.22 28.83 -9.91
N LEU A 291 9.59 27.75 -9.46
CA LEU A 291 8.40 27.78 -8.60
C LEU A 291 8.70 28.34 -7.21
N ARG A 292 9.87 28.07 -6.63
CA ARG A 292 10.30 28.66 -5.35
C ARG A 292 10.42 30.18 -5.48
N ARG A 293 11.06 30.67 -6.55
CA ARG A 293 11.17 32.13 -6.83
C ARG A 293 9.81 32.81 -7.04
N GLN A 294 8.86 32.14 -7.69
CA GLN A 294 7.48 32.67 -7.83
C GLN A 294 6.80 32.78 -6.46
N ARG A 295 6.86 31.71 -5.65
CA ARG A 295 6.28 31.70 -4.29
C ARG A 295 6.89 32.76 -3.38
N GLU A 296 8.21 32.97 -3.45
CA GLU A 296 8.88 34.03 -2.69
C GLU A 296 8.37 35.43 -3.09
N LYS A 297 8.21 35.69 -4.39
CA LYS A 297 7.66 36.96 -4.89
C LYS A 297 6.22 37.16 -4.44
N GLU A 298 5.37 36.14 -4.54
CA GLU A 298 3.98 36.17 -4.07
C GLU A 298 3.90 36.39 -2.55
N GLU A 299 4.79 35.79 -1.78
CA GLU A 299 4.85 35.99 -0.33
C GLU A 299 5.28 37.41 0.04
N ILE A 300 6.27 37.97 -0.66
CA ILE A 300 6.68 39.37 -0.50
C ILE A 300 5.51 40.30 -0.83
N GLU A 301 4.82 40.07 -1.94
CA GLU A 301 3.68 40.91 -2.35
C GLU A 301 2.52 40.81 -1.36
N ARG A 302 2.19 39.60 -0.90
CA ARG A 302 1.18 39.40 0.15
C ARG A 302 1.57 40.07 1.46
N LYS A 303 2.84 40.05 1.85
CA LYS A 303 3.34 40.77 3.04
C LYS A 303 3.22 42.29 2.88
N ARG A 304 3.51 42.82 1.68
CA ARG A 304 3.32 44.25 1.36
C ARG A 304 1.86 44.64 1.44
N GLN A 305 0.97 43.88 0.80
CA GLN A 305 -0.47 44.13 0.84
C GLN A 305 -1.01 44.12 2.26
N LYS A 306 -0.61 43.13 3.07
CA LYS A 306 -0.99 43.06 4.48
C LYS A 306 -0.46 44.25 5.30
N ALA A 307 0.76 44.71 5.03
CA ALA A 307 1.32 45.88 5.71
C ALA A 307 0.56 47.17 5.36
N ILE A 308 0.09 47.31 4.11
CA ILE A 308 -0.78 48.43 3.69
C ILE A 308 -2.12 48.36 4.43
N GLU A 309 -2.77 47.20 4.45
CA GLU A 309 -4.05 47.00 5.17
C GLU A 309 -3.91 47.25 6.69
N ASP A 310 -2.80 46.80 7.29
CA ASP A 310 -2.52 47.02 8.70
C ASP A 310 -2.22 48.50 9.00
N GLU A 311 -1.56 49.24 8.11
CA GLU A 311 -1.33 50.69 8.22
C GLU A 311 -2.65 51.48 8.08
N GLU A 312 -3.49 51.16 7.10
CA GLU A 312 -4.84 51.77 6.96
C GLU A 312 -5.69 51.52 8.20
N ARG A 313 -5.66 50.29 8.73
CA ARG A 313 -6.35 49.92 9.96
C ARG A 313 -5.79 50.67 11.18
N PHE A 314 -4.47 50.82 11.25
CA PHE A 314 -3.82 51.58 12.31
C PHE A 314 -4.18 53.06 12.26
N GLN A 315 -4.19 53.69 11.08
CA GLN A 315 -4.62 55.08 10.89
C GLN A 315 -6.09 55.29 11.26
N ALA A 316 -6.98 54.37 10.86
CA ALA A 316 -8.40 54.40 11.23
C ALA A 316 -8.65 54.22 12.73
N LEU A 317 -7.78 53.48 13.43
CA LEU A 317 -7.82 53.38 14.89
C LEU A 317 -7.25 54.64 15.55
N LYS A 318 -6.13 55.16 15.06
CA LYS A 318 -5.45 56.35 15.59
C LYS A 318 -6.31 57.61 15.45
N SER A 319 -7.05 57.76 14.36
CA SER A 319 -7.97 58.91 14.14
C SER A 319 -9.07 59.01 15.19
N LYS A 320 -9.44 57.90 15.87
CA LYS A 320 -10.39 57.90 16.99
C LYS A 320 -9.81 58.48 18.28
N PHE A 321 -8.49 58.63 18.39
CA PHE A 321 -7.80 59.13 19.57
C PHE A 321 -7.28 60.57 19.42
N PHE A 322 -7.31 61.14 18.21
CA PHE A 322 -7.01 62.55 18.01
C PHE A 322 -8.19 63.42 18.46
N GLY A 323 -8.07 63.99 19.66
CA GLY A 323 -9.09 64.84 20.30
C GLY A 323 -9.16 64.69 21.82
N ILE A 324 -8.48 63.71 22.42
CA ILE A 324 -8.41 63.56 23.87
C ILE A 324 -7.26 64.41 24.41
N ALA A 325 -7.56 65.65 24.78
CA ALA A 325 -6.70 66.43 25.64
C ALA A 325 -6.78 65.86 27.07
N PHE A 326 -5.66 65.39 27.61
CA PHE A 326 -5.57 65.04 29.04
C PHE A 326 -5.34 66.33 29.85
N PRO A 327 -6.28 66.78 30.71
CA PRO A 327 -6.03 67.91 31.57
C PRO A 327 -5.06 67.51 32.68
N ALA A 328 -3.98 68.28 32.83
CA ALA A 328 -3.05 68.13 33.93
C ALA A 328 -3.68 68.60 35.25
N GLY A 329 -3.76 67.69 36.22
CA GLY A 329 -3.58 67.93 37.66
C GLY A 329 -4.63 68.73 38.45
N GLY A 330 -5.19 68.09 39.49
CA GLY A 330 -5.50 68.78 40.75
C GLY A 330 -6.72 68.27 41.55
N GLY A 331 -6.49 67.58 42.67
CA GLY A 331 -7.32 67.72 43.88
C GLY A 331 -8.19 66.53 44.33
N SER A 332 -7.67 65.73 45.26
CA SER A 332 -8.41 64.92 46.27
C SER A 332 -9.07 65.83 47.34
N PRO A 333 -9.91 65.40 48.35
CA PRO A 333 -10.03 64.03 48.93
C PRO A 333 -11.40 63.55 49.51
N SER A 334 -11.41 62.26 49.93
CA SER A 334 -12.26 61.55 50.94
C SER A 334 -13.73 61.25 50.55
N HIS A 335 -14.37 60.09 50.82
CA HIS A 335 -14.35 59.20 51.99
C HIS A 335 -14.73 57.72 51.69
N ARG A 336 -14.10 56.80 52.46
CA ARG A 336 -14.55 55.52 53.07
C ARG A 336 -15.08 54.31 52.26
N ALA A 337 -14.24 53.27 52.30
CA ALA A 337 -14.43 51.93 52.90
C ALA A 337 -15.43 50.93 52.27
N GLY A 338 -14.85 49.83 51.77
CA GLY A 338 -15.50 48.53 51.57
C GLY A 338 -14.47 47.47 51.16
N THR A 339 -14.12 46.57 52.07
CA THR A 339 -13.07 45.55 51.97
C THR A 339 -13.51 44.25 51.26
N SER A 340 -12.54 43.66 50.53
CA SER A 340 -12.32 42.22 50.22
C SER A 340 -13.08 41.55 49.05
N PRO A 341 -12.57 40.43 48.49
CA PRO A 341 -11.16 40.06 48.25
C PRO A 341 -10.87 39.53 46.82
N CYS A 342 -9.58 39.36 46.55
CA CYS A 342 -8.95 38.83 45.34
C CYS A 342 -9.62 37.59 44.72
N VAL A 343 -9.89 37.66 43.41
CA VAL A 343 -10.08 36.50 42.55
C VAL A 343 -8.84 36.36 41.67
N THR A 344 -8.08 35.30 41.92
CA THR A 344 -6.97 34.80 41.11
C THR A 344 -7.46 34.32 39.74
N PRO A 345 -6.67 34.48 38.66
CA PRO A 345 -7.04 33.99 37.34
C PRO A 345 -6.81 32.46 37.23
N PRO A 346 -7.68 31.71 36.52
CA PRO A 346 -7.44 30.30 36.30
C PRO A 346 -6.32 30.09 35.27
N GLY A 347 -5.33 29.29 35.67
CA GLY A 347 -4.21 28.89 34.82
C GLY A 347 -4.66 28.04 33.62
N ARG A 348 -3.95 28.22 32.51
CA ARG A 348 -3.99 27.31 31.34
C ARG A 348 -3.36 25.96 31.73
N PRO A 349 -3.95 24.82 31.36
CA PRO A 349 -3.26 23.55 31.38
C PRO A 349 -2.33 23.41 30.16
N SER A 350 -1.12 22.92 30.42
CA SER A 350 -0.14 22.50 29.42
C SER A 350 -0.59 21.17 28.76
N PRO A 351 -0.18 20.87 27.51
CA PRO A 351 -0.57 19.64 26.83
C PRO A 351 0.44 18.52 27.11
N PHE A 352 -0.05 17.37 27.55
CA PHE A 352 0.60 16.08 27.33
C PHE A 352 -0.49 15.03 27.05
N HIS A 353 -0.64 14.67 25.78
CA HIS A 353 -0.59 13.29 25.30
C HIS A 353 -0.39 13.26 23.79
#